data_AF-A0A6A4K4S2-F1
#
_entry.id   AF-A0A6A4K4S2-F1
#
_cell.length_a   1.000
_cell.length_b   1.000
_cell.length_c   1.000
_cell.angle_alpha   90.00
_cell.angle_beta   90.00
_cell.angle_gamma   90.00
#
_symmetry.space_group_name_H-M   'P 1'
#
loop_
_entity.id
_entity.type
_entity.pdbx_description
1 polymer ?
#
loop_
_entity_poly.entity_id
_entity_poly.type
_entity_poly.pdbx_seq_one_letter_code
_entity_poly.pdbx_strand_id
1 'polypeptide(L)'
;MEILTSLLLALTTVLCVTLFVIRRLLTPAVSAKGTTNIPEPVVARKWPILGHALVFYGVNNMKELLRTLKRIAYKREKVMSFYMGPKLVINISDAKILEATISNSSKCQNKEAEFYHPFESYFTGLFAKNGKVWSALRRPLDRLLHAKNMDNFLNIIAEKAEILCCKLGDQCGQGVFDIKHFMDYYFLDITLEAILNVPGTQQFEDTMNFPKLAARMIVAVFTRVMKIEYRSDWIYSLSPLARKEYKWKEELRPHLKEMVNNCHKHLETTGRDPSDSNFVPENFVEVAIQAGICGNKTEEDVLFSFHDVIIAGFDTSSVASSSAILFLAIHPEYQERAYQEQIEVMKDSFEAPTKEQLSRMRYLDMVFNETLRHVSVPAIARTVSSQFTIDGYIFPEGASLFIFYHTLFHKPEYWERPNDFYPDHFLPEKVAERPKGAFLPFGFGGRVCPGKLFGVQSSKLALSMFLRRFKAATSLKFDEIDYNYMVMLESDKGYPIEITSRQKHLENKLQIALNSSK
;
A
#
# COMPACT_ATOMS: atom_id res chain seq x y z
N MET A 1 -43.60 -44.69 3.54
CA MET A 1 -42.97 -44.24 4.79
C MET A 1 -41.52 -43.83 4.55
N GLU A 2 -40.72 -44.66 3.90
CA GLU A 2 -39.31 -44.37 3.57
C GLU A 2 -39.08 -43.10 2.73
N ILE A 3 -39.91 -42.84 1.72
CA ILE A 3 -39.80 -41.62 0.90
C ILE A 3 -40.04 -40.36 1.73
N LEU A 4 -41.04 -40.38 2.62
CA LEU A 4 -41.39 -39.25 3.47
C LEU A 4 -40.29 -38.97 4.49
N THR A 5 -39.70 -40.01 5.08
CA THR A 5 -38.56 -39.88 6.00
C THR A 5 -37.32 -39.36 5.29
N SER A 6 -37.01 -39.83 4.09
CA SER A 6 -35.88 -39.33 3.28
C SER A 6 -36.06 -37.86 2.88
N LEU A 7 -37.29 -37.47 2.52
CA LEU A 7 -37.61 -36.10 2.13
C LEU A 7 -37.58 -35.14 3.33
N LEU A 8 -38.07 -35.58 4.49
CA LEU A 8 -37.98 -34.84 5.75
C LEU A 8 -36.52 -34.68 6.20
N LEU A 9 -35.70 -35.73 6.08
CA LEU A 9 -34.27 -35.68 6.39
C LEU A 9 -33.56 -34.70 5.46
N ALA A 10 -33.81 -34.76 4.15
CA ALA A 10 -33.22 -33.84 3.18
C ALA A 10 -33.60 -32.38 3.46
N LEU A 11 -34.88 -32.09 3.72
CA LEU A 11 -35.35 -30.74 4.08
C LEU A 11 -34.72 -30.24 5.38
N THR A 12 -34.61 -31.12 6.38
CA THR A 12 -33.98 -30.78 7.67
C THR A 12 -32.49 -30.52 7.49
N THR A 13 -31.78 -31.32 6.69
CA THR A 13 -30.37 -31.08 6.35
C THR A 13 -30.20 -29.76 5.63
N VAL A 14 -31.03 -29.46 4.62
CA VAL A 14 -30.99 -28.17 3.90
C VAL A 14 -31.25 -27.01 4.86
N LEU A 15 -32.23 -27.12 5.76
CA LEU A 15 -32.53 -26.09 6.75
C LEU A 15 -31.37 -25.91 7.73
N CYS A 16 -30.80 -26.98 8.28
CA CYS A 16 -29.67 -26.93 9.20
C CYS A 16 -28.42 -26.33 8.54
N VAL A 17 -28.10 -26.74 7.31
CA VAL A 17 -26.98 -26.16 6.54
C VAL A 17 -27.25 -24.69 6.24
N THR A 18 -28.47 -24.32 5.87
CA THR A 18 -28.86 -22.93 5.62
C THR A 18 -28.71 -22.09 6.88
N LEU A 19 -29.24 -22.55 8.03
CA LEU A 19 -29.11 -21.87 9.31
C LEU A 19 -27.65 -21.77 9.78
N PHE A 20 -26.84 -22.82 9.55
CA PHE A 20 -25.41 -22.80 9.83
C PHE A 20 -24.68 -21.76 8.97
N VAL A 21 -24.96 -21.71 7.67
CA VAL A 21 -24.39 -20.72 6.74
C VAL A 21 -24.82 -19.31 7.14
N ILE A 22 -26.11 -19.10 7.40
CA ILE A 22 -26.64 -17.81 7.88
C ILE A 22 -25.93 -17.41 9.18
N ARG A 23 -25.89 -18.29 10.18
CA ARG A 23 -25.20 -18.01 11.45
C ARG A 23 -23.75 -17.63 11.22
N ARG A 24 -23.03 -18.35 10.35
CA ARG A 24 -21.62 -18.08 10.06
C ARG A 24 -21.42 -16.75 9.33
N LEU A 25 -22.29 -16.39 8.39
CA LEU A 25 -22.29 -15.08 7.72
C LEU A 25 -22.67 -13.93 8.67
N LEU A 26 -23.44 -14.23 9.72
CA LEU A 26 -23.97 -13.26 10.68
C LEU A 26 -23.24 -13.25 12.03
N THR A 27 -22.18 -14.03 12.21
CA THR A 27 -21.38 -13.99 13.44
C THR A 27 -20.06 -13.31 13.11
N PRO A 28 -19.74 -12.16 13.73
CA PRO A 28 -18.51 -11.48 13.40
C PRO A 28 -17.32 -12.23 13.98
N ALA A 29 -16.20 -12.24 13.26
CA ALA A 29 -14.96 -12.91 13.70
C ALA A 29 -14.50 -12.41 15.08
N VAL A 30 -14.70 -11.11 15.34
CA VAL A 30 -14.53 -10.49 16.65
C VAL A 30 -15.78 -9.66 16.95
N SER A 31 -16.53 -10.06 17.98
CA SER A 31 -17.74 -9.36 18.44
C SER A 31 -17.37 -8.19 19.34
N ALA A 32 -18.08 -7.07 19.19
CA ALA A 32 -17.98 -5.96 20.12
C ALA A 32 -18.59 -6.35 21.48
N LYS A 33 -17.88 -6.04 22.57
CA LYS A 33 -18.33 -6.24 23.94
C LYS A 33 -18.74 -4.90 24.54
N GLY A 34 -19.98 -4.82 25.02
CA GLY A 34 -20.54 -3.59 25.60
C GLY A 34 -21.28 -2.72 24.59
N THR A 35 -21.51 -1.46 24.95
CA THR A 35 -22.26 -0.49 24.15
C THR A 35 -21.36 0.67 23.71
N THR A 36 -21.80 1.40 22.69
CA THR A 36 -21.17 2.67 22.27
C THR A 36 -22.22 3.78 22.30
N ASN A 37 -21.80 4.99 22.64
CA ASN A 37 -22.59 6.20 22.54
C ASN A 37 -22.30 7.00 21.26
N ILE A 38 -21.51 6.43 20.34
CA ILE A 38 -21.15 7.08 19.07
C ILE A 38 -22.35 7.04 18.12
N PRO A 39 -22.75 8.18 17.54
CA PRO A 39 -23.92 8.26 16.67
C PRO A 39 -23.79 7.41 15.41
N GLU A 40 -24.92 6.90 14.92
CA GLU A 40 -25.03 6.16 13.67
C GLU A 40 -25.23 7.11 12.46
N PRO A 41 -24.84 6.73 11.23
CA PRO A 41 -24.98 7.58 10.05
C PRO A 41 -26.44 7.91 9.76
N VAL A 42 -26.77 9.20 9.76
CA VAL A 42 -28.10 9.66 9.35
C VAL A 42 -28.39 9.37 7.86
N VAL A 43 -27.35 9.20 7.03
CA VAL A 43 -27.46 8.97 5.57
C VAL A 43 -27.76 7.52 5.19
N ALA A 44 -27.76 6.60 6.16
CA ALA A 44 -27.91 5.18 5.90
C ALA A 44 -28.90 4.55 6.87
N ARG A 45 -29.92 3.90 6.33
CA ARG A 45 -30.84 3.11 7.15
C ARG A 45 -30.12 1.88 7.70
N LYS A 46 -30.22 1.68 9.02
CA LYS A 46 -29.86 0.42 9.67
C LYS A 46 -30.96 -0.61 9.47
N TRP A 47 -30.64 -1.68 8.77
CA TRP A 47 -31.53 -2.81 8.52
C TRP A 47 -31.35 -3.89 9.59
N PRO A 48 -32.43 -4.61 9.96
CA PRO A 48 -32.31 -5.80 10.79
C PRO A 48 -31.28 -6.75 10.19
N ILE A 49 -30.41 -7.31 11.03
CA ILE A 49 -29.39 -8.31 10.67
C ILE A 49 -28.24 -7.76 9.80
N LEU A 50 -28.53 -7.02 8.72
CA LEU A 50 -27.55 -6.52 7.76
C LEU A 50 -26.86 -5.22 8.21
N GLY A 51 -27.41 -4.53 9.21
CA GLY A 51 -26.92 -3.23 9.62
C GLY A 51 -26.98 -2.23 8.45
N HIS A 52 -25.86 -1.63 8.13
CA HIS A 52 -25.68 -0.63 7.07
C HIS A 52 -25.12 -1.23 5.77
N ALA A 53 -25.01 -2.57 5.66
CA ALA A 53 -24.36 -3.22 4.52
C ALA A 53 -24.99 -2.87 3.16
N LEU A 54 -26.29 -2.56 3.11
CA LEU A 54 -26.99 -2.17 1.88
C LEU A 54 -26.52 -0.85 1.28
N VAL A 55 -25.74 -0.03 2.00
CA VAL A 55 -25.10 1.17 1.43
C VAL A 55 -24.09 0.80 0.33
N PHE A 56 -23.54 -0.42 0.39
CA PHE A 56 -22.63 -0.98 -0.61
C PHE A 56 -23.36 -1.80 -1.67
N TYR A 57 -24.70 -1.85 -1.66
CA TYR A 57 -25.46 -2.50 -2.73
C TYR A 57 -25.21 -1.78 -4.05
N GLY A 58 -24.88 -2.55 -5.09
CA GLY A 58 -24.58 -2.02 -6.42
C GLY A 58 -23.15 -1.48 -6.60
N VAL A 59 -22.27 -1.63 -5.60
CA VAL A 59 -20.84 -1.34 -5.77
C VAL A 59 -20.19 -2.50 -6.53
N ASN A 60 -19.85 -2.25 -7.80
CA ASN A 60 -19.35 -3.29 -8.71
C ASN A 60 -17.87 -3.12 -9.08
N ASN A 61 -17.26 -1.97 -8.76
CA ASN A 61 -15.86 -1.66 -9.09
C ASN A 61 -15.20 -0.79 -8.01
N MET A 62 -13.87 -0.67 -8.11
CA MET A 62 -13.04 0.06 -7.12
C MET A 62 -13.37 1.54 -7.04
N LYS A 63 -13.83 2.13 -8.14
CA LYS A 63 -14.22 3.54 -8.25
C LYS A 63 -15.52 3.83 -7.49
N GLU A 64 -16.52 2.98 -7.68
CA GLU A 64 -17.79 3.03 -6.94
C GLU A 64 -17.60 2.79 -5.44
N LEU A 65 -16.66 1.91 -5.06
CA LEU A 65 -16.30 1.71 -3.66
C LEU A 65 -15.79 3.01 -3.03
N LEU A 66 -14.81 3.66 -3.67
CA LEU A 66 -14.28 4.93 -3.19
C LEU A 66 -15.37 6.00 -3.07
N ARG A 67 -16.20 6.16 -4.09
CA ARG A 67 -17.33 7.12 -4.08
C ARG A 67 -18.32 6.83 -2.97
N THR A 68 -18.62 5.56 -2.72
CA THR A 68 -19.52 5.13 -1.63
C THR A 68 -18.93 5.47 -0.27
N LEU A 69 -17.63 5.20 -0.05
CA LEU A 69 -16.93 5.59 1.18
C LEU A 69 -16.89 7.10 1.38
N LYS A 70 -16.59 7.88 0.32
CA LYS A 70 -16.63 9.35 0.33
C LYS A 70 -18.03 9.86 0.71
N ARG A 71 -19.09 9.27 0.15
CA ARG A 71 -20.50 9.62 0.48
C ARG A 71 -20.84 9.34 1.94
N ILE A 72 -20.43 8.19 2.48
CA ILE A 72 -20.64 7.85 3.90
C ILE A 72 -19.89 8.85 4.79
N ALA A 73 -18.65 9.17 4.45
CA ALA A 73 -17.78 10.06 5.22
C ALA A 73 -18.05 11.56 5.02
N TYR A 74 -18.95 11.95 4.10
CA TYR A 74 -19.22 13.35 3.77
C TYR A 74 -19.83 14.15 4.94
N LYS A 75 -20.40 13.49 5.95
CA LYS A 75 -20.97 14.18 7.11
C LYS A 75 -19.90 14.56 8.14
N ARG A 76 -19.99 15.79 8.64
CA ARG A 76 -19.03 16.44 9.56
C ARG A 76 -19.08 15.91 11.00
N GLU A 77 -19.54 14.68 11.22
CA GLU A 77 -19.47 14.08 12.54
C GLU A 77 -18.00 13.76 12.86
N LYS A 78 -17.56 14.08 14.07
CA LYS A 78 -16.18 13.81 14.49
C LYS A 78 -15.89 12.31 14.54
N VAL A 79 -16.87 11.54 14.99
CA VAL A 79 -16.84 10.08 15.12
C VAL A 79 -18.21 9.54 14.75
N MET A 80 -18.24 8.42 14.02
CA MET A 80 -19.47 7.81 13.55
C MET A 80 -19.38 6.29 13.70
N SER A 81 -20.45 5.66 14.17
CA SER A 81 -20.57 4.21 14.26
C SER A 81 -21.41 3.68 13.10
N PHE A 82 -21.01 2.55 12.51
CA PHE A 82 -21.80 1.85 11.52
C PHE A 82 -21.69 0.35 11.77
N TYR A 83 -22.61 -0.41 11.18
CA TYR A 83 -22.75 -1.84 11.40
C TYR A 83 -22.64 -2.56 10.07
N MET A 84 -21.68 -3.47 9.93
CA MET A 84 -21.59 -4.37 8.78
C MET A 84 -22.12 -5.73 9.23
N GLY A 85 -23.41 -5.95 9.00
CA GLY A 85 -24.13 -7.03 9.68
C GLY A 85 -24.10 -6.83 11.20
N PRO A 86 -23.65 -7.83 11.99
CA PRO A 86 -23.48 -7.73 13.45
C PRO A 86 -22.25 -6.90 13.87
N LYS A 87 -21.31 -6.63 12.95
CA LYS A 87 -20.00 -6.08 13.26
C LYS A 87 -20.11 -4.57 13.47
N LEU A 88 -19.82 -4.10 14.68
CA LEU A 88 -19.68 -2.68 14.98
C LEU A 88 -18.36 -2.15 14.39
N VAL A 89 -18.46 -1.14 13.54
CA VAL A 89 -17.35 -0.41 12.95
C VAL A 89 -17.47 1.06 13.34
N ILE A 90 -16.36 1.67 13.74
CA ILE A 90 -16.28 3.06 14.17
C ILE A 90 -15.32 3.77 13.22
N ASN A 91 -15.78 4.87 12.63
CA ASN A 91 -14.95 5.77 11.85
C ASN A 91 -14.62 7.03 12.65
N ILE A 92 -13.36 7.47 12.58
CA ILE A 92 -12.89 8.74 13.14
C ILE A 92 -12.59 9.68 11.97
N SER A 93 -13.26 10.83 11.96
CA SER A 93 -13.13 11.90 10.95
C SER A 93 -12.65 13.24 11.55
N ASP A 94 -12.22 13.22 12.81
CA ASP A 94 -11.59 14.33 13.51
C ASP A 94 -10.11 14.02 13.80
N ALA A 95 -9.23 14.94 13.39
CA ALA A 95 -7.78 14.72 13.50
C ALA A 95 -7.29 14.68 14.95
N LYS A 96 -7.89 15.43 15.88
CA LYS A 96 -7.48 15.46 17.29
C LYS A 96 -7.90 14.17 18.00
N ILE A 97 -9.10 13.65 17.70
CA ILE A 97 -9.54 12.35 18.22
C ILE A 97 -8.66 11.22 17.64
N LEU A 98 -8.32 11.29 16.35
CA LEU A 98 -7.40 10.32 15.77
C LEU A 98 -6.03 10.38 16.44
N GLU A 99 -5.48 11.57 16.67
CA GLU A 99 -4.21 11.76 17.39
C GLU A 99 -4.27 11.20 18.82
N ALA A 100 -5.35 11.44 19.57
CA ALA A 100 -5.56 10.84 20.89
C ALA A 100 -5.66 9.30 20.83
N THR A 101 -6.14 8.74 19.71
CA THR A 101 -6.17 7.30 19.46
C THR A 101 -4.75 6.75 19.22
N ILE A 102 -3.83 7.54 18.63
CA ILE A 102 -2.41 7.19 18.50
C ILE A 102 -1.75 7.02 19.87
N SER A 103 -2.05 7.91 20.82
CA SER A 103 -1.56 7.78 22.21
C SER A 103 -2.08 6.50 22.88
N ASN A 104 -3.25 6.01 22.46
CA ASN A 104 -3.81 4.71 22.85
C ASN A 104 -3.49 3.59 21.85
N SER A 105 -2.48 3.76 20.99
CA SER A 105 -2.26 2.86 19.85
C SER A 105 -2.06 1.41 20.25
N SER A 106 -1.55 1.11 21.44
CA SER A 106 -1.45 -0.25 22.00
C SER A 106 -2.79 -0.99 22.03
N LYS A 107 -3.90 -0.26 22.21
CA LYS A 107 -5.27 -0.79 22.18
C LYS A 107 -5.85 -0.97 20.78
N CYS A 108 -5.17 -0.47 19.75
CA CYS A 108 -5.64 -0.46 18.35
C CYS A 108 -4.54 -0.94 17.38
N GLN A 109 -3.61 -1.80 17.81
CA GLN A 109 -2.52 -2.28 16.92
C GLN A 109 -2.97 -3.38 15.97
N ASN A 110 -3.85 -4.26 16.44
CA ASN A 110 -4.23 -5.44 15.66
C ASN A 110 -4.98 -5.02 14.41
N LYS A 111 -4.57 -5.54 13.26
CA LYS A 111 -5.33 -5.46 12.03
C LYS A 111 -6.68 -6.16 12.21
N GLU A 112 -7.72 -5.56 11.66
CA GLU A 112 -9.08 -6.06 11.77
C GLU A 112 -9.25 -7.39 11.01
N ALA A 113 -9.77 -8.41 11.69
CA ALA A 113 -9.74 -9.78 11.18
C ALA A 113 -10.53 -9.96 9.87
N GLU A 114 -11.73 -9.41 9.78
CA GLU A 114 -12.60 -9.62 8.61
C GLU A 114 -12.13 -8.84 7.39
N PHE A 115 -11.66 -7.60 7.59
CA PHE A 115 -11.15 -6.74 6.54
C PHE A 115 -9.85 -7.29 5.93
N TYR A 116 -8.95 -7.85 6.75
CA TYR A 116 -7.66 -8.36 6.29
C TYR A 116 -7.67 -9.85 5.92
N HIS A 117 -8.70 -10.63 6.27
CA HIS A 117 -8.82 -12.05 5.89
C HIS A 117 -8.65 -12.30 4.38
N PRO A 118 -9.25 -11.50 3.46
CA PRO A 118 -9.04 -11.68 2.03
C PRO A 118 -7.58 -11.57 1.58
N PHE A 119 -6.77 -10.77 2.29
CA PHE A 119 -5.36 -10.59 1.96
C PHE A 119 -4.53 -11.83 2.30
N GLU A 120 -4.96 -12.68 3.23
CA GLU A 120 -4.19 -13.87 3.63
C GLU A 120 -3.98 -14.87 2.48
N SER A 121 -4.73 -14.76 1.37
CA SER A 121 -4.50 -15.54 0.15
C SER A 121 -3.11 -15.29 -0.49
N TYR A 122 -2.59 -14.07 -0.35
CA TYR A 122 -1.36 -13.60 -1.00
C TYR A 122 -0.36 -12.96 -0.03
N PHE A 123 -0.84 -12.62 1.17
CA PHE A 123 -0.11 -11.85 2.15
C PHE A 123 0.04 -12.62 3.47
N THR A 124 0.79 -13.71 3.46
CA THR A 124 0.95 -14.60 4.63
C THR A 124 1.92 -14.02 5.67
N GLY A 125 2.64 -12.95 5.34
CA GLY A 125 3.67 -12.34 6.15
C GLY A 125 3.22 -11.15 7.00
N LEU A 126 3.99 -10.07 6.92
CA LEU A 126 3.84 -8.88 7.77
C LEU A 126 2.52 -8.16 7.59
N PHE A 127 1.98 -8.18 6.36
CA PHE A 127 0.86 -7.33 6.02
C PHE A 127 -0.36 -7.77 6.79
N ALA A 128 -0.83 -9.02 6.70
CA ALA A 128 -2.09 -9.43 7.33
C ALA A 128 -1.95 -9.89 8.79
N LYS A 129 -0.77 -10.35 9.23
CA LYS A 129 -0.61 -11.01 10.54
C LYS A 129 -0.60 -10.04 11.74
N ASN A 130 -0.87 -10.60 12.92
CA ASN A 130 -0.90 -9.92 14.22
C ASN A 130 -0.05 -10.66 15.28
N GLY A 131 0.11 -10.07 16.46
CA GLY A 131 0.72 -10.73 17.62
C GLY A 131 2.17 -11.19 17.42
N LYS A 132 2.50 -12.37 17.96
CA LYS A 132 3.87 -12.93 17.95
C LYS A 132 4.42 -13.18 16.55
N VAL A 133 3.58 -13.70 15.64
CA VAL A 133 3.98 -13.96 14.24
C VAL A 133 4.39 -12.67 13.55
N TRP A 134 3.56 -11.64 13.65
CA TRP A 134 3.89 -10.32 13.11
C TRP A 134 5.16 -9.75 13.75
N SER A 135 5.30 -9.85 15.07
CA SER A 135 6.47 -9.31 15.78
C SER A 135 7.79 -10.00 15.38
N ALA A 136 7.74 -11.31 15.10
CA ALA A 136 8.89 -12.10 14.68
C ALA A 136 9.40 -11.68 13.29
N LEU A 137 8.50 -11.36 12.36
CA LEU A 137 8.86 -10.83 11.04
C LEU A 137 9.24 -9.34 11.09
N ARG A 138 8.56 -8.57 11.95
CA ARG A 138 8.67 -7.10 11.98
C ARG A 138 10.01 -6.64 12.54
N ARG A 139 10.45 -7.23 13.64
CA ARG A 139 11.68 -6.81 14.34
C ARG A 139 12.93 -6.91 13.45
N PRO A 140 13.17 -8.03 12.72
CA PRO A 140 14.27 -8.10 11.76
C PRO A 140 14.12 -7.08 10.63
N LEU A 141 12.92 -6.90 10.06
CA LEU A 141 12.72 -5.92 9.00
C LEU A 141 13.02 -4.49 9.43
N ASP A 142 12.59 -4.08 10.64
CA ASP A 142 12.92 -2.76 11.17
C ASP A 142 14.43 -2.57 11.36
N ARG A 143 15.18 -3.64 11.65
CA ARG A 143 16.65 -3.58 11.70
C ARG A 143 17.25 -3.41 10.31
N LEU A 144 16.74 -4.13 9.31
CA LEU A 144 17.18 -4.02 7.91
C LEU A 144 16.94 -2.60 7.38
N LEU A 145 15.74 -2.06 7.59
CA LEU A 145 15.32 -0.74 7.12
C LEU A 145 15.71 0.43 8.04
N HIS A 146 16.52 0.17 9.06
CA HIS A 146 16.98 1.21 9.99
C HIS A 146 17.78 2.29 9.24
N ALA A 147 17.66 3.55 9.66
CA ALA A 147 18.31 4.69 9.02
C ALA A 147 19.84 4.57 8.86
N LYS A 148 20.48 3.78 9.73
CA LYS A 148 21.92 3.48 9.69
C LYS A 148 22.34 2.65 8.47
N ASN A 149 21.42 1.86 7.91
CA ASN A 149 21.67 1.02 6.73
C ASN A 149 21.28 1.73 5.42
N MET A 150 20.71 2.94 5.51
CA MET A 150 20.20 3.65 4.33
C MET A 150 21.30 3.93 3.31
N ASP A 151 22.53 4.17 3.77
CA ASP A 151 23.67 4.46 2.89
C ASP A 151 24.01 3.25 2.00
N ASN A 152 23.81 2.03 2.49
CA ASN A 152 23.98 0.81 1.70
C ASN A 152 22.94 0.72 0.57
N PHE A 153 21.70 1.15 0.84
CA PHE A 153 20.63 1.12 -0.15
C PHE A 153 20.77 2.22 -1.19
N LEU A 154 21.30 3.39 -0.84
CA LEU A 154 21.43 4.51 -1.76
C LEU A 154 22.25 4.19 -3.01
N ASN A 155 23.28 3.35 -2.90
CA ASN A 155 24.07 2.93 -4.06
C ASN A 155 23.23 2.10 -5.05
N ILE A 156 22.48 1.12 -4.55
CA ILE A 156 21.58 0.30 -5.37
C ILE A 156 20.48 1.19 -5.99
N ILE A 157 19.87 2.06 -5.17
CA ILE A 157 18.83 2.98 -5.61
C ILE A 157 19.34 3.91 -6.72
N ALA A 158 20.58 4.41 -6.59
CA ALA A 158 21.23 5.26 -7.58
C ALA A 158 21.49 4.52 -8.90
N GLU A 159 22.02 3.30 -8.85
CA GLU A 159 22.25 2.47 -10.03
C GLU A 159 20.94 2.23 -10.80
N LYS A 160 19.90 1.77 -10.12
CA LYS A 160 18.59 1.49 -10.75
C LYS A 160 17.91 2.76 -11.26
N ALA A 161 18.14 3.91 -10.61
CA ALA A 161 17.62 5.19 -11.05
C ALA A 161 18.33 5.71 -12.31
N GLU A 162 19.61 5.41 -12.48
CA GLU A 162 20.33 5.72 -13.73
C GLU A 162 19.77 4.87 -14.88
N ILE A 163 19.54 3.57 -14.66
CA ILE A 163 18.90 2.69 -15.64
C ILE A 163 17.50 3.21 -16.01
N LEU A 164 16.73 3.65 -15.01
CA LEU A 164 15.41 4.28 -15.22
C LEU A 164 15.56 5.51 -16.12
N CYS A 165 16.49 6.41 -15.80
CA CYS A 165 16.70 7.63 -16.57
C CYS A 165 17.13 7.33 -18.02
N CYS A 166 17.97 6.33 -18.26
CA CYS A 166 18.34 5.89 -19.61
C CYS A 166 17.10 5.45 -20.40
N LYS A 167 16.26 4.58 -19.82
CA LYS A 167 15.02 4.10 -20.46
C LYS A 167 14.01 5.19 -20.73
N LEU A 168 13.91 6.19 -19.84
CA LEU A 168 13.09 7.38 -20.08
C LEU A 168 13.70 8.27 -21.17
N GLY A 169 15.03 8.33 -21.28
CA GLY A 169 15.72 8.99 -22.38
C GLY A 169 15.23 8.50 -23.75
N ASP A 170 15.05 7.19 -23.91
CA ASP A 170 14.54 6.59 -25.15
C ASP A 170 13.09 7.01 -25.49
N GLN A 171 12.31 7.46 -24.50
CA GLN A 171 10.94 7.95 -24.70
C GLN A 171 10.86 9.44 -25.03
N CYS A 172 11.98 10.17 -24.98
CA CYS A 172 12.00 11.59 -25.32
C CYS A 172 11.55 11.84 -26.76
N GLY A 173 10.50 12.65 -26.93
CA GLY A 173 9.95 12.97 -28.25
C GLY A 173 9.17 11.83 -28.94
N GLN A 174 8.94 10.69 -28.26
CA GLN A 174 8.17 9.57 -28.82
C GLN A 174 6.64 9.71 -28.62
N GLY A 175 6.20 10.80 -27.95
CA GLY A 175 4.79 11.07 -27.65
C GLY A 175 4.40 10.70 -26.21
N VAL A 176 3.11 10.48 -26.00
CA VAL A 176 2.54 10.19 -24.67
C VAL A 176 2.70 8.71 -24.33
N PHE A 177 3.19 8.42 -23.12
CA PHE A 177 3.28 7.08 -22.56
C PHE A 177 2.88 7.07 -21.08
N ASP A 178 2.66 5.88 -20.51
CA ASP A 178 2.36 5.72 -19.09
C ASP A 178 3.65 5.54 -18.28
N ILE A 179 3.99 6.52 -17.43
CA ILE A 179 5.23 6.50 -16.65
C ILE A 179 5.22 5.42 -15.54
N LYS A 180 4.06 4.94 -15.09
CA LYS A 180 3.99 3.93 -14.04
C LYS A 180 4.64 2.62 -14.47
N HIS A 181 4.58 2.27 -15.75
CA HIS A 181 5.27 1.08 -16.27
C HIS A 181 6.76 1.10 -15.90
N PHE A 182 7.45 2.22 -16.15
CA PHE A 182 8.88 2.36 -15.84
C PHE A 182 9.14 2.42 -14.33
N MET A 183 8.26 3.07 -13.58
CA MET A 183 8.37 3.15 -12.12
C MET A 183 8.18 1.79 -11.45
N ASP A 184 7.23 0.98 -11.93
CA ASP A 184 6.96 -0.37 -11.40
C ASP A 184 8.23 -1.23 -11.42
N TYR A 185 8.95 -1.26 -12.55
CA TYR A 185 10.20 -2.03 -12.65
C TYR A 185 11.35 -1.40 -11.86
N TYR A 186 11.46 -0.07 -11.83
CA TYR A 186 12.47 0.59 -11.00
C TYR A 186 12.31 0.23 -9.52
N PHE A 187 11.10 0.37 -8.97
CA PHE A 187 10.89 0.04 -7.57
C PHE A 187 10.92 -1.47 -7.29
N LEU A 188 10.60 -2.30 -8.28
CA LEU A 188 10.74 -3.75 -8.18
C LEU A 188 12.22 -4.12 -8.05
N ASP A 189 13.08 -3.61 -8.92
CA ASP A 189 14.50 -3.91 -8.91
C ASP A 189 15.20 -3.47 -7.62
N ILE A 190 14.92 -2.25 -7.12
CA ILE A 190 15.49 -1.83 -5.83
C ILE A 190 14.97 -2.70 -4.69
N THR A 191 13.72 -3.18 -4.74
CA THR A 191 13.15 -4.01 -3.66
C THR A 191 13.77 -5.41 -3.67
N LEU A 192 13.90 -6.02 -4.84
CA LEU A 192 14.56 -7.31 -5.02
C LEU A 192 16.01 -7.24 -4.51
N GLU A 193 16.76 -6.23 -4.93
CA GLU A 193 18.19 -6.18 -4.65
C GLU A 193 18.49 -5.69 -3.23
N ALA A 194 17.91 -4.54 -2.83
CA ALA A 194 18.23 -3.94 -1.54
C ALA A 194 17.63 -4.68 -0.34
N ILE A 195 16.45 -5.28 -0.50
CA ILE A 195 15.70 -5.87 0.63
C ILE A 195 15.76 -7.39 0.64
N LEU A 196 15.80 -8.02 -0.54
CA LEU A 196 15.77 -9.48 -0.66
C LEU A 196 17.11 -10.08 -1.05
N ASN A 197 18.11 -9.27 -1.43
CA ASN A 197 19.38 -9.74 -1.98
C ASN A 197 19.20 -10.64 -3.21
N VAL A 198 18.23 -10.28 -4.07
CA VAL A 198 17.93 -10.93 -5.35
C VAL A 198 18.29 -9.94 -6.46
N PRO A 199 18.99 -10.36 -7.54
CA PRO A 199 19.35 -9.44 -8.62
C PRO A 199 18.15 -8.67 -9.17
N GLY A 200 18.21 -7.34 -9.13
CA GLY A 200 17.19 -6.45 -9.69
C GLY A 200 17.47 -6.16 -11.16
N THR A 201 16.91 -6.97 -12.05
CA THR A 201 17.12 -6.89 -13.52
C THR A 201 15.84 -6.73 -14.33
N GLN A 202 14.69 -6.55 -13.67
CA GLN A 202 13.36 -6.50 -14.29
C GLN A 202 13.15 -5.23 -15.11
N GLN A 203 13.93 -4.17 -14.90
CA GLN A 203 13.94 -3.02 -15.81
C GLN A 203 14.39 -3.42 -17.21
N PHE A 204 15.29 -4.38 -17.38
CA PHE A 204 15.81 -4.80 -18.68
C PHE A 204 14.86 -5.76 -19.39
N GLU A 205 14.42 -6.80 -18.67
CA GLU A 205 13.53 -7.85 -19.17
C GLU A 205 12.58 -8.29 -18.07
N ASP A 206 11.27 -8.26 -18.35
CA ASP A 206 10.25 -8.70 -17.40
C ASP A 206 10.17 -10.23 -17.34
N THR A 207 11.13 -10.83 -16.63
CA THR A 207 11.24 -12.29 -16.51
C THR A 207 10.25 -12.89 -15.52
N MET A 208 9.64 -12.07 -14.66
CA MET A 208 8.78 -12.54 -13.56
C MET A 208 7.31 -12.12 -13.69
N ASN A 209 6.97 -11.17 -14.57
CA ASN A 209 5.61 -10.67 -14.79
C ASN A 209 4.96 -10.09 -13.50
N PHE A 210 5.78 -9.68 -12.53
CA PHE A 210 5.35 -9.32 -11.17
C PHE A 210 4.34 -8.16 -11.13
N PRO A 211 4.58 -7.00 -11.79
CA PRO A 211 3.66 -5.86 -11.70
C PRO A 211 2.24 -6.20 -12.19
N LYS A 212 2.14 -6.94 -13.31
CA LYS A 212 0.86 -7.37 -13.88
C LYS A 212 0.13 -8.37 -12.99
N LEU A 213 0.85 -9.32 -12.41
CA LEU A 213 0.27 -10.30 -11.48
C LEU A 213 -0.20 -9.62 -10.20
N ALA A 214 0.61 -8.71 -9.62
CA ALA A 214 0.26 -7.95 -8.43
C ALA A 214 -1.02 -7.14 -8.61
N ALA A 215 -1.15 -6.39 -9.71
CA ALA A 215 -2.37 -5.63 -10.00
C ALA A 215 -3.62 -6.52 -10.03
N ARG A 216 -3.54 -7.69 -10.68
CA ARG A 216 -4.65 -8.67 -10.72
C ARG A 216 -5.00 -9.21 -9.34
N MET A 217 -4.00 -9.54 -8.53
CA MET A 217 -4.19 -10.05 -7.17
C MET A 217 -4.83 -8.98 -6.27
N ILE A 218 -4.39 -7.73 -6.34
CA ILE A 218 -4.96 -6.62 -5.56
C ILE A 218 -6.44 -6.40 -5.91
N VAL A 219 -6.78 -6.37 -7.20
CA VAL A 219 -8.19 -6.26 -7.64
C VAL A 219 -9.03 -7.43 -7.11
N ALA A 220 -8.50 -8.66 -7.13
CA ALA A 220 -9.21 -9.84 -6.65
C ALA A 220 -9.45 -9.78 -5.12
N VAL A 221 -8.44 -9.38 -4.36
CA VAL A 221 -8.54 -9.19 -2.91
C VAL A 221 -9.60 -8.15 -2.56
N PHE A 222 -9.58 -6.97 -3.18
CA PHE A 222 -10.59 -5.95 -2.89
C PHE A 222 -11.97 -6.33 -3.41
N THR A 223 -12.07 -7.08 -4.51
CA THR A 223 -13.35 -7.67 -4.95
C THR A 223 -13.93 -8.59 -3.87
N ARG A 224 -13.08 -9.39 -3.20
CA ARG A 224 -13.47 -10.24 -2.07
C ARG A 224 -13.82 -9.45 -0.81
N VAL A 225 -13.19 -8.30 -0.55
CA VAL A 225 -13.58 -7.38 0.54
C VAL A 225 -14.99 -6.81 0.32
N MET A 226 -15.32 -6.43 -0.93
CA MET A 226 -16.61 -5.82 -1.25
C MET A 226 -17.78 -6.82 -1.29
N LYS A 227 -17.53 -8.04 -1.78
CA LYS A 227 -18.58 -9.04 -2.00
C LYS A 227 -18.88 -9.84 -0.74
N ILE A 228 -20.08 -9.66 -0.20
CA ILE A 228 -20.51 -10.32 1.03
C ILE A 228 -20.49 -11.85 0.91
N GLU A 229 -20.81 -12.38 -0.27
CA GLU A 229 -20.80 -13.81 -0.57
C GLU A 229 -19.38 -14.40 -0.56
N TYR A 230 -18.34 -13.60 -0.83
CA TYR A 230 -16.94 -14.04 -0.83
C TYR A 230 -16.29 -13.99 0.56
N ARG A 231 -17.03 -13.57 1.60
CA ARG A 231 -16.60 -13.69 3.00
C ARG A 231 -16.54 -15.14 3.47
N SER A 232 -17.31 -16.03 2.86
CA SER A 232 -17.24 -17.46 3.14
C SER A 232 -16.21 -18.11 2.23
N ASP A 233 -15.14 -18.66 2.80
CA ASP A 233 -14.05 -19.31 2.04
C ASP A 233 -14.53 -20.47 1.18
N TRP A 234 -15.52 -21.21 1.66
CA TRP A 234 -16.13 -22.31 0.90
C TRP A 234 -16.91 -21.79 -0.32
N ILE A 235 -17.71 -20.75 -0.16
CA ILE A 235 -18.44 -20.15 -1.31
C ILE A 235 -17.43 -19.55 -2.28
N TYR A 236 -16.42 -18.87 -1.74
CA TYR A 236 -15.36 -18.25 -2.52
C TYR A 236 -14.57 -19.26 -3.34
N SER A 237 -14.18 -20.40 -2.76
CA SER A 237 -13.37 -21.42 -3.46
C SER A 237 -14.07 -22.02 -4.68
N LEU A 238 -15.40 -21.97 -4.75
CA LEU A 238 -16.19 -22.40 -5.91
C LEU A 238 -16.28 -21.33 -7.01
N SER A 239 -15.85 -20.10 -6.75
CA SER A 239 -15.99 -18.97 -7.66
C SER A 239 -15.00 -19.01 -8.84
N PRO A 240 -15.33 -18.39 -9.99
CA PRO A 240 -14.37 -18.17 -11.07
C PRO A 240 -13.15 -17.35 -10.64
N LEU A 241 -13.32 -16.43 -9.67
CA LEU A 241 -12.24 -15.58 -9.18
C LEU A 241 -11.21 -16.40 -8.41
N ALA A 242 -11.63 -17.27 -7.49
CA ALA A 242 -10.73 -18.16 -6.77
C ALA A 242 -9.92 -19.08 -7.70
N ARG A 243 -10.53 -19.57 -8.79
CA ARG A 243 -9.81 -20.35 -9.81
C ARG A 243 -8.74 -19.53 -10.54
N LYS A 244 -9.00 -18.25 -10.82
CA LYS A 244 -8.00 -17.34 -11.41
C LYS A 244 -6.89 -17.03 -10.41
N GLU A 245 -7.25 -16.76 -9.16
CA GLU A 245 -6.29 -16.51 -8.08
C GLU A 245 -5.31 -17.66 -7.92
N TYR A 246 -5.82 -18.90 -7.90
CA TYR A 246 -4.99 -20.10 -7.84
C TYR A 246 -3.99 -20.15 -9.00
N LYS A 247 -4.42 -19.91 -10.24
CA LYS A 247 -3.52 -19.89 -11.42
C LYS A 247 -2.42 -18.84 -11.30
N TRP A 248 -2.74 -17.63 -10.83
CA TRP A 248 -1.73 -16.59 -10.63
C TRP A 248 -0.73 -16.95 -9.53
N LYS A 249 -1.16 -17.66 -8.48
CA LYS A 249 -0.24 -18.20 -7.46
C LYS A 249 0.68 -19.27 -8.03
N GLU A 250 0.17 -20.15 -8.87
CA GLU A 250 0.99 -21.16 -9.58
C GLU A 250 2.03 -20.50 -10.51
N GLU A 251 1.69 -19.38 -11.15
CA GLU A 251 2.62 -18.61 -12.01
C GLU A 251 3.74 -17.96 -11.20
N LEU A 252 3.45 -17.45 -9.99
CA LEU A 252 4.45 -16.82 -9.11
C LEU A 252 5.34 -17.82 -8.36
N ARG A 253 4.81 -19.01 -8.05
CA ARG A 253 5.49 -19.94 -7.14
C ARG A 253 6.90 -20.32 -7.60
N PRO A 254 7.18 -20.62 -8.89
CA PRO A 254 8.53 -20.93 -9.33
C PRO A 254 9.55 -19.82 -9.03
N HIS A 255 9.19 -18.56 -9.27
CA HIS A 255 10.06 -17.41 -9.00
C HIS A 255 10.37 -17.25 -7.51
N LEU A 256 9.34 -17.37 -6.65
CA LEU A 256 9.54 -17.29 -5.20
C LEU A 256 10.40 -18.46 -4.68
N LYS A 257 10.19 -19.68 -5.22
CA LYS A 257 10.99 -20.86 -4.86
C LYS A 257 12.45 -20.68 -5.28
N GLU A 258 12.69 -20.12 -6.46
CA GLU A 258 14.04 -19.85 -6.93
C GLU A 258 14.78 -18.88 -5.99
N MET A 259 14.12 -17.82 -5.52
CA MET A 259 14.70 -16.88 -4.54
C MET A 259 15.09 -17.60 -3.23
N VAL A 260 14.22 -18.47 -2.70
CA VAL A 260 14.53 -19.26 -1.49
C VAL A 260 15.68 -20.24 -1.75
N ASN A 261 15.67 -20.95 -2.88
CA ASN A 261 16.72 -21.90 -3.24
C ASN A 261 18.09 -21.21 -3.37
N ASN A 262 18.12 -20.03 -4.00
CA ASN A 262 19.36 -19.24 -4.11
C ASN A 262 19.81 -18.72 -2.75
N CYS A 263 18.88 -18.33 -1.87
CA CYS A 263 19.19 -17.96 -0.49
C CYS A 263 19.78 -19.14 0.30
N HIS A 264 19.22 -20.34 0.20
CA HIS A 264 19.78 -21.54 0.85
C HIS A 264 21.19 -21.84 0.35
N LYS A 265 21.43 -21.80 -0.97
CA LYS A 265 22.79 -21.98 -1.52
C LYS A 265 23.76 -20.94 -0.96
N HIS A 266 23.35 -19.68 -0.86
CA HIS A 266 24.19 -18.62 -0.29
C HIS A 266 24.53 -18.88 1.19
N LEU A 267 23.53 -19.27 1.99
CA LEU A 267 23.72 -19.63 3.40
C LEU A 267 24.67 -20.82 3.57
N GLU A 268 24.54 -21.85 2.74
CA GLU A 268 25.45 -23.01 2.72
C GLU A 268 26.88 -22.59 2.38
N THR A 269 27.08 -21.78 1.32
CA THR A 269 28.42 -21.33 0.90
C THR A 269 29.10 -20.40 1.90
N THR A 270 28.32 -19.67 2.70
CA THR A 270 28.83 -18.75 3.73
C THR A 270 28.92 -19.41 5.12
N GLY A 271 28.51 -20.68 5.25
CA GLY A 271 28.51 -21.42 6.50
C GLY A 271 27.53 -20.85 7.55
N ARG A 272 26.47 -20.16 7.12
CA ARG A 272 25.47 -19.54 7.98
C ARG A 272 24.24 -20.46 8.10
N ASP A 273 23.85 -20.82 9.32
CA ASP A 273 22.69 -21.67 9.58
C ASP A 273 21.52 -20.85 10.17
N PRO A 274 20.38 -20.74 9.47
CA PRO A 274 19.19 -20.04 9.98
C PRO A 274 18.58 -20.64 11.25
N SER A 275 18.92 -21.88 11.59
CA SER A 275 18.47 -22.54 12.83
C SER A 275 19.30 -22.16 14.06
N ASP A 276 20.46 -21.53 13.88
CA ASP A 276 21.29 -21.05 14.99
C ASP A 276 20.58 -19.92 15.76
N SER A 277 20.60 -20.02 17.08
CA SER A 277 20.19 -18.97 18.02
C SER A 277 20.85 -17.61 17.79
N ASN A 278 22.09 -17.59 17.26
CA ASN A 278 22.84 -16.37 16.97
C ASN A 278 22.67 -15.89 15.52
N PHE A 279 21.85 -16.57 14.71
CA PHE A 279 21.61 -16.17 13.33
C PHE A 279 21.00 -14.78 13.26
N VAL A 280 21.68 -13.88 12.55
CA VAL A 280 21.21 -12.53 12.23
C VAL A 280 20.89 -12.49 10.74
N PRO A 281 19.61 -12.36 10.34
CA PRO A 281 19.24 -12.21 8.94
C PRO A 281 19.81 -10.94 8.33
N GLU A 282 20.38 -11.04 7.13
CA GLU A 282 20.95 -9.93 6.35
C GLU A 282 19.99 -9.39 5.29
N ASN A 283 18.98 -10.17 4.91
CA ASN A 283 17.92 -9.80 3.98
C ASN A 283 16.59 -10.40 4.42
N PHE A 284 15.49 -10.00 3.79
CA PHE A 284 14.16 -10.43 4.23
C PHE A 284 13.78 -11.86 3.80
N VAL A 285 14.46 -12.47 2.82
CA VAL A 285 14.28 -13.89 2.49
C VAL A 285 14.80 -14.77 3.63
N GLU A 286 15.96 -14.42 4.19
CA GLU A 286 16.50 -15.07 5.39
C GLU A 286 15.57 -14.93 6.60
N VAL A 287 14.93 -13.77 6.77
CA VAL A 287 13.91 -13.57 7.83
C VAL A 287 12.75 -14.53 7.64
N ALA A 288 12.25 -14.69 6.41
CA ALA A 288 11.16 -15.60 6.09
C ALA A 288 11.55 -17.07 6.35
N ILE A 289 12.75 -17.49 5.94
CA ILE A 289 13.27 -18.83 6.18
C ILE A 289 13.38 -19.11 7.69
N GLN A 290 14.03 -18.21 8.44
CA GLN A 290 14.18 -18.35 9.89
C GLN A 290 12.82 -18.42 10.59
N ALA A 291 11.88 -17.53 10.23
CA ALA A 291 10.53 -17.56 10.78
C ALA A 291 9.78 -18.84 10.42
N GLY A 292 10.04 -19.40 9.24
CA GLY A 292 9.50 -20.68 8.80
C GLY A 292 9.95 -21.84 9.66
N ILE A 293 11.26 -21.92 9.92
CA ILE A 293 11.91 -22.93 10.78
C ILE A 293 11.41 -22.81 12.23
N CYS A 294 11.52 -21.62 12.82
CA CYS A 294 11.13 -21.41 14.22
C CYS A 294 9.62 -21.57 14.47
N GLY A 295 8.80 -21.35 13.44
CA GLY A 295 7.34 -21.33 13.53
C GLY A 295 6.63 -22.58 13.03
N ASN A 296 7.36 -23.60 12.56
CA ASN A 296 6.83 -24.79 11.87
C ASN A 296 5.80 -24.40 10.78
N LYS A 297 6.21 -23.50 9.88
CA LYS A 297 5.35 -22.94 8.82
C LYS A 297 5.38 -23.80 7.56
N THR A 298 4.32 -23.67 6.76
CA THR A 298 4.27 -24.32 5.45
C THR A 298 5.25 -23.66 4.48
N GLU A 299 5.64 -24.36 3.41
CA GLU A 299 6.43 -23.76 2.32
C GLU A 299 5.72 -22.52 1.76
N GLU A 300 4.41 -22.60 1.59
CA GLU A 300 3.60 -21.50 1.09
C GLU A 300 3.63 -20.27 2.02
N ASP A 301 3.58 -20.48 3.33
CA ASP A 301 3.73 -19.39 4.31
C ASP A 301 5.09 -18.70 4.15
N VAL A 302 6.18 -19.44 3.94
CA VAL A 302 7.52 -18.86 3.74
C VAL A 302 7.56 -18.05 2.45
N LEU A 303 7.17 -18.65 1.32
CA LEU A 303 7.19 -18.01 0.00
C LEU A 303 6.37 -16.71 -0.02
N PHE A 304 5.14 -16.78 0.47
CA PHE A 304 4.25 -15.62 0.43
C PHE A 304 4.53 -14.62 1.55
N SER A 305 5.40 -14.91 2.52
CA SER A 305 5.73 -13.94 3.58
C SER A 305 6.67 -12.83 3.12
N PHE A 306 7.66 -13.14 2.26
CA PHE A 306 8.53 -12.12 1.66
C PHE A 306 7.93 -11.53 0.38
N HIS A 307 7.01 -12.24 -0.28
CA HIS A 307 6.15 -11.68 -1.33
C HIS A 307 5.39 -10.43 -0.87
N ASP A 308 4.93 -10.37 0.40
CA ASP A 308 4.36 -9.17 1.00
C ASP A 308 5.24 -7.93 0.79
N VAL A 309 6.55 -8.11 1.00
CA VAL A 309 7.54 -7.03 0.97
C VAL A 309 7.88 -6.63 -0.46
N ILE A 310 7.86 -7.59 -1.41
CA ILE A 310 7.97 -7.29 -2.84
C ILE A 310 6.85 -6.33 -3.24
N ILE A 311 5.59 -6.74 -3.10
CA ILE A 311 4.43 -5.92 -3.48
C ILE A 311 4.43 -4.58 -2.74
N ALA A 312 4.64 -4.61 -1.42
CA ALA A 312 4.61 -3.38 -0.63
C ALA A 312 5.72 -2.40 -1.05
N GLY A 313 6.91 -2.89 -1.37
CA GLY A 313 8.06 -2.09 -1.76
C GLY A 313 7.87 -1.42 -3.13
N PHE A 314 7.41 -2.19 -4.13
CA PHE A 314 7.32 -1.67 -5.49
C PHE A 314 6.01 -0.93 -5.79
N ASP A 315 4.86 -1.53 -5.53
CA ASP A 315 3.58 -1.05 -6.07
C ASP A 315 3.24 0.34 -5.49
N THR A 316 3.36 0.48 -4.17
CA THR A 316 3.03 1.73 -3.47
C THR A 316 3.94 2.90 -3.86
N SER A 317 5.26 2.65 -3.92
CA SER A 317 6.25 3.66 -4.28
C SER A 317 6.13 4.08 -5.75
N SER A 318 5.75 3.14 -6.62
CA SER A 318 5.50 3.41 -8.04
C SER A 318 4.29 4.29 -8.24
N VAL A 319 3.17 4.02 -7.54
CA VAL A 319 1.99 4.90 -7.54
C VAL A 319 2.36 6.30 -7.05
N ALA A 320 3.08 6.41 -5.92
CA ALA A 320 3.48 7.72 -5.39
C ALA A 320 4.35 8.52 -6.38
N SER A 321 5.37 7.88 -6.96
CA SER A 321 6.34 8.58 -7.83
C SER A 321 5.77 8.89 -9.21
N SER A 322 4.99 7.98 -9.80
CA SER A 322 4.27 8.24 -11.05
C SER A 322 3.25 9.36 -10.90
N SER A 323 2.52 9.40 -9.78
CA SER A 323 1.60 10.50 -9.45
C SER A 323 2.34 11.81 -9.27
N ALA A 324 3.49 11.81 -8.58
CA ALA A 324 4.27 13.04 -8.39
C ALA A 324 4.74 13.61 -9.74
N ILE A 325 5.22 12.77 -10.65
CA ILE A 325 5.60 13.21 -12.01
C ILE A 325 4.38 13.72 -12.77
N LEU A 326 3.25 13.01 -12.74
CA LEU A 326 2.02 13.43 -13.40
C LEU A 326 1.53 14.78 -12.87
N PHE A 327 1.47 14.96 -11.56
CA PHE A 327 1.02 16.23 -10.96
C PHE A 327 1.96 17.38 -11.30
N LEU A 328 3.27 17.14 -11.34
CA LEU A 328 4.22 18.15 -11.83
C LEU A 328 4.06 18.41 -13.34
N ALA A 329 3.69 17.41 -14.15
CA ALA A 329 3.39 17.61 -15.57
C ALA A 329 2.13 18.46 -15.78
N ILE A 330 1.12 18.31 -14.91
CA ILE A 330 -0.13 19.09 -14.89
C ILE A 330 0.12 20.53 -14.39
N HIS A 331 1.09 20.71 -13.51
CA HIS A 331 1.44 21.99 -12.87
C HIS A 331 2.86 22.45 -13.21
N PRO A 332 3.11 22.97 -14.43
CA PRO A 332 4.44 23.40 -14.87
C PRO A 332 5.13 24.40 -13.93
N GLU A 333 4.37 25.24 -13.22
CA GLU A 333 4.87 26.18 -12.23
C GLU A 333 5.54 25.49 -11.03
N TYR A 334 4.95 24.39 -10.54
CA TYR A 334 5.53 23.60 -9.45
C TYR A 334 6.68 22.73 -9.96
N GLN A 335 6.59 22.22 -11.18
CA GLN A 335 7.69 21.50 -11.82
C GLN A 335 8.92 22.37 -11.99
N GLU A 336 8.74 23.62 -12.44
CA GLU A 336 9.85 24.52 -12.63
C GLU A 336 10.48 24.92 -11.29
N ARG A 337 9.68 25.20 -10.26
CA ARG A 337 10.20 25.46 -8.90
C ARG A 337 10.96 24.26 -8.33
N ALA A 338 10.44 23.03 -8.51
CA ALA A 338 11.13 21.82 -8.09
C ALA A 338 12.43 21.59 -8.86
N TYR A 339 12.45 21.87 -10.16
CA TYR A 339 13.66 21.83 -10.98
C TYR A 339 14.71 22.85 -10.52
N GLN A 340 14.33 24.11 -10.26
CA GLN A 340 15.25 25.14 -9.77
C GLN A 340 15.88 24.76 -8.43
N GLU A 341 15.13 24.15 -7.51
CA GLU A 341 15.71 23.56 -6.29
C GLU A 341 16.76 22.49 -6.62
N GLN A 342 16.51 21.63 -7.62
CA GLN A 342 17.50 20.62 -8.00
C GLN A 342 18.77 21.27 -8.54
N ILE A 343 18.67 22.34 -9.33
CA ILE A 343 19.82 23.10 -9.82
C ILE A 343 20.57 23.78 -8.66
N GLU A 344 19.88 24.30 -7.66
CA GLU A 344 20.54 24.89 -6.48
C GLU A 344 21.31 23.83 -5.66
N VAL A 345 20.70 22.67 -5.43
CA VAL A 345 21.27 21.61 -4.58
C VAL A 345 22.37 20.82 -5.30
N MET A 346 22.16 20.50 -6.57
CA MET A 346 22.98 19.60 -7.37
C MET A 346 23.90 20.32 -8.37
N LYS A 347 23.65 21.60 -8.65
CA LYS A 347 24.32 22.37 -9.71
C LYS A 347 24.13 21.66 -11.06
N ASP A 348 25.18 21.60 -11.87
CA ASP A 348 25.19 20.93 -13.18
C ASP A 348 25.49 19.43 -13.10
N SER A 349 25.57 18.84 -11.90
CA SER A 349 25.80 17.39 -11.78
C SER A 349 24.59 16.61 -12.29
N PHE A 350 24.84 15.51 -12.99
CA PHE A 350 23.84 14.49 -13.34
C PHE A 350 23.91 13.27 -12.44
N GLU A 351 24.92 13.16 -11.57
CA GLU A 351 25.07 12.04 -10.66
C GLU A 351 23.87 11.92 -9.72
N ALA A 352 23.69 10.73 -9.15
CA ALA A 352 22.68 10.51 -8.14
C ALA A 352 22.95 11.39 -6.91
N PRO A 353 21.91 12.01 -6.31
CA PRO A 353 22.06 12.76 -5.08
C PRO A 353 22.61 11.93 -3.91
N THR A 354 23.56 12.48 -3.16
CA THR A 354 23.96 11.94 -1.86
C THR A 354 22.86 12.15 -0.82
N LYS A 355 22.96 11.46 0.32
CA LYS A 355 22.05 11.63 1.46
C LYS A 355 21.95 13.08 1.95
N GLU A 356 23.08 13.77 2.02
CA GLU A 356 23.16 15.16 2.44
C GLU A 356 22.46 16.06 1.41
N GLN A 357 22.60 15.78 0.12
CA GLN A 357 21.87 16.49 -0.94
C GLN A 357 20.37 16.23 -0.86
N LEU A 358 19.94 14.97 -0.70
CA LEU A 358 18.52 14.61 -0.53
C LEU A 358 17.88 15.33 0.67
N SER A 359 18.63 15.55 1.76
CA SER A 359 18.16 16.27 2.95
C SER A 359 17.90 17.77 2.71
N ARG A 360 18.48 18.35 1.65
CA ARG A 360 18.31 19.77 1.29
C ARG A 360 17.17 20.04 0.31
N MET A 361 16.58 19.00 -0.29
CA MET A 361 15.47 19.11 -1.25
C MET A 361 14.12 19.28 -0.53
N ARG A 362 13.92 20.44 0.08
CA ARG A 362 12.77 20.75 0.94
C ARG A 362 11.49 20.98 0.15
N TYR A 363 11.57 21.66 -0.99
CA TYR A 363 10.42 21.87 -1.86
C TYR A 363 9.98 20.56 -2.51
N LEU A 364 10.92 19.69 -2.90
CA LEU A 364 10.57 18.34 -3.36
C LEU A 364 9.89 17.51 -2.26
N ASP A 365 10.26 17.68 -0.98
CA ASP A 365 9.50 17.08 0.14
C ASP A 365 8.06 17.60 0.20
N MET A 366 7.85 18.90 -0.02
CA MET A 366 6.52 19.50 -0.03
C MET A 366 5.65 18.93 -1.16
N VAL A 367 6.21 18.88 -2.38
CA VAL A 367 5.56 18.28 -3.57
C VAL A 367 5.21 16.81 -3.32
N PHE A 368 6.15 16.03 -2.77
CA PHE A 368 5.93 14.61 -2.54
C PHE A 368 4.88 14.36 -1.45
N ASN A 369 4.89 15.14 -0.36
CA ASN A 369 3.86 15.02 0.67
C ASN A 369 2.47 15.45 0.17
N GLU A 370 2.40 16.50 -0.66
CA GLU A 370 1.15 16.89 -1.32
C GLU A 370 0.67 15.82 -2.29
N THR A 371 1.58 15.14 -2.98
CA THR A 371 1.23 13.97 -3.80
C THR A 371 0.62 12.87 -2.93
N LEU A 372 1.26 12.50 -1.82
CA LEU A 372 0.75 11.49 -0.89
C LEU A 372 -0.61 11.87 -0.29
N ARG A 373 -0.91 13.16 -0.12
CA ARG A 373 -2.23 13.61 0.34
C ARG A 373 -3.35 13.15 -0.59
N HIS A 374 -3.09 13.13 -1.90
CA HIS A 374 -4.05 12.73 -2.94
C HIS A 374 -4.05 11.21 -3.20
N VAL A 375 -2.88 10.56 -3.20
CA VAL A 375 -2.78 9.16 -3.72
C VAL A 375 -2.44 8.08 -2.69
N SER A 376 -2.23 8.42 -1.42
CA SER A 376 -1.85 7.43 -0.38
C SER A 376 -2.92 6.38 -0.06
N VAL A 377 -2.57 5.45 0.85
CA VAL A 377 -3.46 4.40 1.35
C VAL A 377 -4.74 5.05 1.90
N PRO A 378 -5.91 4.82 1.27
CA PRO A 378 -7.11 5.60 1.56
C PRO A 378 -7.73 5.27 2.90
N ALA A 379 -7.61 4.02 3.36
CA ALA A 379 -8.16 3.58 4.64
C ALA A 379 -7.35 2.45 5.29
N ILE A 380 -7.44 2.35 6.62
CA ILE A 380 -6.98 1.20 7.39
C ILE A 380 -8.05 0.74 8.38
N ALA A 381 -8.01 -0.54 8.75
CA ALA A 381 -8.88 -1.12 9.76
C ALA A 381 -8.08 -1.67 10.95
N ARG A 382 -8.55 -1.44 12.17
CA ARG A 382 -7.95 -1.97 13.41
C ARG A 382 -9.02 -2.62 14.28
N THR A 383 -8.62 -3.54 15.14
CA THR A 383 -9.48 -4.06 16.21
C THR A 383 -9.16 -3.33 17.51
N VAL A 384 -10.20 -2.85 18.20
CA VAL A 384 -10.10 -2.33 19.57
C VAL A 384 -9.89 -3.51 20.51
N SER A 385 -8.72 -3.64 21.12
CA SER A 385 -8.38 -4.78 21.98
C SER A 385 -8.84 -4.64 23.42
N SER A 386 -9.15 -3.42 23.86
CA SER A 386 -9.75 -3.14 25.17
C SER A 386 -10.49 -1.81 25.12
N GLN A 387 -11.58 -1.69 25.90
CA GLN A 387 -12.40 -0.49 25.89
C GLN A 387 -11.60 0.76 26.27
N PHE A 388 -11.91 1.88 25.63
CA PHE A 388 -11.39 3.20 26.00
C PHE A 388 -12.37 4.32 25.65
N THR A 389 -12.14 5.52 26.20
CA THR A 389 -12.96 6.71 25.97
C THR A 389 -12.07 7.85 25.48
N ILE A 390 -12.50 8.57 24.43
CA ILE A 390 -11.86 9.79 23.92
C ILE A 390 -12.95 10.82 23.64
N ASP A 391 -12.80 12.05 24.13
CA ASP A 391 -13.76 13.15 23.91
C ASP A 391 -15.21 12.76 24.28
N GLY A 392 -15.38 11.93 25.33
CA GLY A 392 -16.67 11.40 25.75
C GLY A 392 -17.22 10.22 24.93
N TYR A 393 -16.60 9.86 23.81
CA TYR A 393 -16.99 8.70 22.99
C TYR A 393 -16.42 7.39 23.51
N ILE A 394 -17.27 6.37 23.62
CA ILE A 394 -16.91 5.03 24.11
C ILE A 394 -16.58 4.13 22.92
N PHE A 395 -15.36 3.61 22.90
CA PHE A 395 -14.85 2.64 21.94
C PHE A 395 -14.82 1.26 22.60
N PRO A 396 -15.83 0.39 22.37
CA PRO A 396 -15.92 -0.91 23.01
C PRO A 396 -14.86 -1.90 22.49
N GLU A 397 -14.44 -2.83 23.35
CA GLU A 397 -13.57 -3.95 22.96
C GLU A 397 -14.22 -4.75 21.81
N GLY A 398 -13.42 -5.17 20.83
CA GLY A 398 -13.85 -5.98 19.70
C GLY A 398 -14.46 -5.19 18.53
N ALA A 399 -14.77 -3.90 18.72
CA ALA A 399 -15.16 -3.03 17.62
C ALA A 399 -14.04 -2.88 16.59
N SER A 400 -14.43 -2.72 15.33
CA SER A 400 -13.52 -2.30 14.28
C SER A 400 -13.35 -0.80 14.29
N LEU A 401 -12.12 -0.32 14.32
CA LEU A 401 -11.79 1.06 14.03
C LEU A 401 -11.41 1.17 12.55
N PHE A 402 -12.25 1.81 11.74
CA PHE A 402 -12.01 2.05 10.32
C PHE A 402 -11.65 3.51 10.07
N ILE A 403 -10.38 3.79 9.78
CA ILE A 403 -9.87 5.14 9.59
C ILE A 403 -9.78 5.38 8.09
N PHE A 404 -10.66 6.25 7.57
CA PHE A 404 -10.66 6.65 6.18
C PHE A 404 -9.85 7.94 6.01
N TYR A 405 -8.54 7.78 5.80
CA TYR A 405 -7.58 8.88 5.69
C TYR A 405 -7.94 9.88 4.60
N HIS A 406 -8.49 9.42 3.48
CA HIS A 406 -8.85 10.31 2.37
C HIS A 406 -9.72 11.49 2.84
N THR A 407 -10.70 11.26 3.73
CA THR A 407 -11.54 12.34 4.27
C THR A 407 -10.74 13.33 5.11
N LEU A 408 -9.83 12.86 5.97
CA LEU A 408 -8.96 13.71 6.77
C LEU A 408 -8.01 14.53 5.90
N PHE A 409 -7.52 13.95 4.81
CA PHE A 409 -6.54 14.53 3.89
C PHE A 409 -7.15 15.60 2.96
N HIS A 410 -8.48 15.68 2.89
CA HIS A 410 -9.22 16.62 2.06
C HIS A 410 -10.25 17.44 2.86
N LYS A 411 -10.15 17.42 4.20
CA LYS A 411 -11.08 18.17 5.04
C LYS A 411 -10.74 19.67 4.98
N PRO A 412 -11.66 20.57 4.58
CA PRO A 412 -11.39 22.01 4.51
C PRO A 412 -10.99 22.64 5.85
N GLU A 413 -11.26 21.97 6.97
CA GLU A 413 -10.83 22.38 8.31
C GLU A 413 -9.30 22.30 8.50
N TYR A 414 -8.61 21.41 7.77
CA TYR A 414 -7.18 21.14 7.93
C TYR A 414 -6.34 21.52 6.70
N TRP A 415 -7.00 21.75 5.56
CA TRP A 415 -6.39 22.00 4.27
C TRP A 415 -7.12 23.15 3.58
N GLU A 416 -6.39 24.22 3.26
CA GLU A 416 -6.90 25.24 2.34
C GLU A 416 -7.06 24.59 0.95
N ARG A 417 -7.99 25.06 0.12
CA ARG A 417 -8.18 24.53 -1.26
C ARG A 417 -8.00 22.99 -1.35
N PRO A 418 -8.75 22.19 -0.57
CA PRO A 418 -8.42 20.78 -0.33
C PRO A 418 -8.43 19.91 -1.58
N ASN A 419 -9.11 20.34 -2.64
CA ASN A 419 -9.21 19.61 -3.90
C ASN A 419 -8.13 20.02 -4.92
N ASP A 420 -7.31 21.02 -4.61
CA ASP A 420 -6.23 21.47 -5.48
C ASP A 420 -4.93 20.76 -5.10
N PHE A 421 -4.03 20.56 -6.07
CA PHE A 421 -2.65 20.20 -5.78
C PHE A 421 -1.90 21.47 -5.36
N TYR A 422 -1.61 21.61 -4.06
CA TYR A 422 -1.01 22.82 -3.51
C TYR A 422 0.14 22.51 -2.54
N PRO A 423 1.40 22.44 -3.03
CA PRO A 423 2.55 22.04 -2.22
C PRO A 423 2.81 22.89 -0.96
N ASP A 424 2.42 24.16 -0.95
CA ASP A 424 2.64 25.04 0.21
C ASP A 424 1.82 24.62 1.46
N HIS A 425 0.88 23.68 1.32
CA HIS A 425 0.31 22.96 2.47
C HIS A 425 1.36 22.36 3.41
N PHE A 426 2.56 22.09 2.87
CA PHE A 426 3.68 21.49 3.58
C PHE A 426 4.80 22.49 3.91
N LEU A 427 4.51 23.80 3.87
CA LEU A 427 5.39 24.79 4.49
C LEU A 427 5.57 24.46 5.99
N PRO A 428 6.78 24.67 6.57
CA PRO A 428 7.07 24.30 7.96
C PRO A 428 6.05 24.83 8.97
N GLU A 429 5.63 26.08 8.83
CA GLU A 429 4.63 26.74 9.67
C GLU A 429 3.24 26.09 9.54
N LYS A 430 2.82 25.75 8.31
CA LYS A 430 1.53 25.07 8.06
C LYS A 430 1.52 23.66 8.63
N VAL A 431 2.63 22.95 8.55
CA VAL A 431 2.78 21.61 9.16
C VAL A 431 2.77 21.71 10.68
N ALA A 432 3.42 22.71 11.26
CA ALA A 432 3.47 22.91 12.71
C ALA A 432 2.10 23.25 13.32
N GLU A 433 1.28 24.02 12.61
CA GLU A 433 -0.10 24.38 13.03
C GLU A 433 -1.10 23.23 12.86
N ARG A 434 -0.87 22.34 11.89
CA ARG A 434 -1.82 21.27 11.55
C ARG A 434 -1.80 20.13 12.59
N PRO A 435 -2.96 19.65 13.08
CA PRO A 435 -3.01 18.48 13.94
C PRO A 435 -2.38 17.25 13.28
N LYS A 436 -1.61 16.45 14.02
CA LYS A 436 -0.85 15.32 13.42
C LYS A 436 -1.77 14.28 12.80
N GLY A 437 -2.96 14.08 13.39
CA GLY A 437 -3.97 13.17 12.86
C GLY A 437 -4.55 13.57 11.49
N ALA A 438 -4.32 14.80 11.02
CA ALA A 438 -4.81 15.25 9.72
C ALA A 438 -3.95 14.73 8.56
N PHE A 439 -2.72 14.25 8.80
CA PHE A 439 -1.84 13.72 7.76
C PHE A 439 -0.97 12.56 8.27
N LEU A 440 -1.37 11.33 7.94
CA LEU A 440 -0.69 10.08 8.36
C LEU A 440 -0.56 9.09 7.19
N PRO A 441 0.08 9.47 6.06
CA PRO A 441 0.12 8.65 4.84
C PRO A 441 0.81 7.28 5.04
N PHE A 442 1.61 7.15 6.10
CA PHE A 442 2.33 5.91 6.46
C PHE A 442 1.72 5.17 7.67
N GLY A 443 0.53 5.57 8.12
CA GLY A 443 -0.09 5.06 9.35
C GLY A 443 0.57 5.57 10.64
N PHE A 444 0.33 4.87 11.74
CA PHE A 444 0.74 5.32 13.09
C PHE A 444 1.06 4.16 14.05
N GLY A 445 1.65 4.51 15.19
CA GLY A 445 1.96 3.60 16.29
C GLY A 445 2.95 2.49 15.91
N GLY A 446 2.93 1.37 16.65
CA GLY A 446 3.78 0.21 16.37
C GLY A 446 3.52 -0.49 15.03
N ARG A 447 2.53 -0.03 14.25
CA ARG A 447 2.17 -0.54 12.93
C ARG A 447 2.38 0.50 11.82
N VAL A 448 3.16 1.56 12.09
CA VAL A 448 3.63 2.50 11.06
C VAL A 448 4.40 1.75 9.96
N CYS A 449 4.32 2.22 8.72
CA CYS A 449 5.02 1.63 7.59
C CYS A 449 6.53 1.47 7.90
N PRO A 450 7.08 0.24 7.85
CA PRO A 450 8.50 0.01 8.10
C PRO A 450 9.36 0.61 6.97
N GLY A 451 8.85 0.63 5.74
CA GLY A 451 9.52 1.18 4.56
C GLY A 451 9.41 2.69 4.38
N LYS A 452 8.90 3.45 5.36
CA LYS A 452 8.68 4.90 5.21
C LYS A 452 9.95 5.63 4.74
N LEU A 453 11.07 5.41 5.42
CA LEU A 453 12.31 6.10 5.08
C LEU A 453 12.83 5.65 3.71
N PHE A 454 12.88 4.34 3.47
CA PHE A 454 13.33 3.76 2.21
C PHE A 454 12.51 4.30 1.03
N GLY A 455 11.18 4.19 1.07
CA GLY A 455 10.29 4.62 -0.01
C GLY A 455 10.34 6.12 -0.29
N VAL A 456 10.47 6.96 0.75
CA VAL A 456 10.63 8.42 0.56
C VAL A 456 11.99 8.72 -0.10
N GLN A 457 13.07 8.11 0.38
CA GLN A 457 14.42 8.37 -0.16
C GLN A 457 14.57 7.90 -1.60
N SER A 458 14.09 6.69 -1.94
CA SER A 458 14.13 6.19 -3.31
C SER A 458 13.26 7.01 -4.26
N SER A 459 12.06 7.41 -3.83
CA SER A 459 11.20 8.31 -4.64
C SER A 459 11.85 9.66 -4.87
N LYS A 460 12.39 10.31 -3.83
CA LYS A 460 13.07 11.62 -3.96
C LYS A 460 14.30 11.54 -4.88
N LEU A 461 15.09 10.48 -4.76
CA LEU A 461 16.26 10.27 -5.61
C LEU A 461 15.85 10.18 -7.07
N ALA A 462 14.88 9.32 -7.40
CA ALA A 462 14.36 9.17 -8.76
C ALA A 462 13.76 10.49 -9.29
N LEU A 463 12.95 11.19 -8.49
CA LEU A 463 12.35 12.47 -8.87
C LEU A 463 13.41 13.56 -9.12
N SER A 464 14.46 13.64 -8.30
CA SER A 464 15.56 14.59 -8.49
C SER A 464 16.33 14.31 -9.78
N MET A 465 16.62 13.04 -10.07
CA MET A 465 17.29 12.64 -11.31
C MET A 465 16.42 12.89 -12.54
N PHE A 466 15.11 12.61 -12.43
CA PHE A 466 14.12 12.88 -13.47
C PHE A 466 14.04 14.38 -13.79
N LEU A 467 13.81 15.23 -12.78
CA LEU A 467 13.62 16.68 -12.97
C LEU A 467 14.84 17.36 -13.58
N ARG A 468 16.06 16.91 -13.27
CA ARG A 468 17.27 17.46 -13.87
C ARG A 468 17.44 17.09 -15.35
N ARG A 469 16.93 15.93 -15.77
CA ARG A 469 17.09 15.39 -17.14
C ARG A 469 15.92 15.73 -18.05
N PHE A 470 14.70 15.76 -17.51
CA PHE A 470 13.47 15.79 -18.30
C PHE A 470 12.52 16.90 -17.86
N LYS A 471 11.78 17.41 -18.83
CA LYS A 471 10.59 18.24 -18.62
C LYS A 471 9.39 17.41 -19.05
N ALA A 472 8.46 17.22 -18.12
CA ALA A 472 7.22 16.49 -18.37
C ALA A 472 6.08 17.44 -18.74
N ALA A 473 5.19 16.99 -19.62
CA ALA A 473 3.94 17.65 -19.92
C ALA A 473 2.82 16.61 -20.09
N THR A 474 1.58 17.04 -19.97
CA THR A 474 0.40 16.23 -20.24
C THR A 474 -0.77 17.12 -20.64
N SER A 475 -1.73 16.56 -21.37
CA SER A 475 -3.00 17.24 -21.67
C SER A 475 -4.06 17.01 -20.61
N LEU A 476 -3.83 16.05 -19.69
CA LEU A 476 -4.74 15.73 -18.60
C LEU A 476 -4.83 16.91 -17.62
N LYS A 477 -6.03 17.23 -17.15
CA LYS A 477 -6.21 18.22 -16.07
C LYS A 477 -6.41 17.54 -14.72
N PHE A 478 -6.06 18.24 -13.66
CA PHE A 478 -6.12 17.69 -12.30
C PHE A 478 -7.55 17.28 -11.88
N ASP A 479 -8.55 18.08 -12.26
CA ASP A 479 -9.98 17.87 -11.96
C ASP A 479 -10.63 16.75 -12.81
N GLU A 480 -9.95 16.27 -13.85
CA GLU A 480 -10.38 15.14 -14.68
C GLU A 480 -9.95 13.78 -14.12
N ILE A 481 -9.09 13.77 -13.09
CA ILE A 481 -8.58 12.55 -12.46
C ILE A 481 -9.62 12.03 -11.46
N ASP A 482 -10.07 10.80 -11.69
CA ASP A 482 -10.79 10.02 -10.69
C ASP A 482 -9.95 8.81 -10.28
N TYR A 483 -10.28 8.19 -9.15
CA TYR A 483 -9.39 7.20 -8.53
C TYR A 483 -10.06 5.84 -8.33
N ASN A 484 -9.28 4.80 -8.58
CA ASN A 484 -9.58 3.43 -8.17
C ASN A 484 -9.11 3.20 -6.73
N TYR A 485 -9.98 2.64 -5.89
CA TYR A 485 -9.62 2.14 -4.56
C TYR A 485 -8.75 0.87 -4.69
N MET A 486 -7.44 1.02 -4.65
CA MET A 486 -6.48 -0.09 -4.62
C MET A 486 -5.78 -0.11 -3.25
N VAL A 487 -4.56 -0.64 -3.15
CA VAL A 487 -3.75 -0.49 -1.93
C VAL A 487 -3.50 0.99 -1.65
N MET A 488 -3.16 1.73 -2.70
CA MET A 488 -3.16 3.20 -2.78
C MET A 488 -4.26 3.67 -3.72
N LEU A 489 -4.49 4.97 -3.81
CA LEU A 489 -5.42 5.51 -4.80
C LEU A 489 -4.69 5.67 -6.12
N GLU A 490 -5.21 5.00 -7.15
CA GLU A 490 -4.61 5.01 -8.48
C GLU A 490 -5.50 5.74 -9.48
N SER A 491 -4.90 6.58 -10.32
CA SER A 491 -5.59 7.30 -11.39
C SER A 491 -6.32 6.32 -12.32
N ASP A 492 -7.60 6.58 -12.60
CA ASP A 492 -8.37 5.80 -13.57
C ASP A 492 -7.97 6.06 -15.02
N LYS A 493 -7.12 7.07 -15.25
CA LYS A 493 -6.54 7.43 -16.56
C LYS A 493 -5.12 6.91 -16.73
N GLY A 494 -4.59 6.17 -15.76
CA GLY A 494 -3.16 5.87 -15.71
C GLY A 494 -2.33 7.14 -15.45
N TYR A 495 -1.10 7.15 -15.94
CA TYR A 495 -0.14 8.23 -15.69
C TYR A 495 0.44 8.77 -17.00
N PRO A 496 -0.40 9.32 -17.90
CA PRO A 496 0.00 9.72 -19.23
C PRO A 496 0.86 11.00 -19.19
N ILE A 497 2.10 10.90 -19.65
CA ILE A 497 2.99 12.04 -19.82
C ILE A 497 3.70 11.97 -21.18
N GLU A 498 4.09 13.13 -21.69
CA GLU A 498 5.16 13.27 -22.66
C GLU A 498 6.38 13.89 -21.96
N ILE A 499 7.58 13.54 -22.40
CA ILE A 499 8.82 14.12 -21.86
C ILE A 499 9.71 14.66 -22.97
N THR A 500 10.38 15.76 -22.64
CA THR A 500 11.43 16.38 -23.46
C THR A 500 12.70 16.47 -22.63
N SER A 501 13.86 16.32 -23.27
CA SER A 501 15.13 16.50 -22.58
C SER A 501 15.33 17.97 -22.19
N ARG A 502 15.74 18.24 -20.94
CA ARG A 502 16.11 19.58 -20.48
C ARG A 502 17.50 20.03 -20.98
N GLN A 503 18.31 19.14 -21.57
CA GLN A 503 19.58 19.51 -22.18
C GLN A 503 19.94 18.69 -23.43
N LYS A 504 20.59 19.35 -24.40
CA LYS A 504 21.20 18.79 -25.63
C LYS A 504 22.29 17.73 -25.39
N HIS A 505 22.69 17.46 -24.14
CA HIS A 505 23.90 16.70 -23.81
C HIS A 505 23.71 15.17 -23.72
N LEU A 506 22.46 14.68 -23.73
CA LEU A 506 22.18 13.24 -23.80
C LEU A 506 22.60 12.61 -25.14
N GLU A 507 22.63 13.39 -26.22
CA GLU A 507 23.10 12.92 -27.54
C GLU A 507 24.58 12.48 -27.50
N ASN A 508 25.43 13.12 -26.68
CA ASN A 508 26.85 12.78 -26.62
C ASN A 508 27.17 11.61 -25.67
N LYS A 509 26.41 11.40 -24.59
CA LYS A 509 26.70 10.32 -23.62
C LYS A 509 26.12 8.97 -24.02
N LEU A 510 24.97 8.93 -24.70
CA LEU A 510 24.45 7.68 -25.30
C LEU A 510 25.40 7.15 -26.37
N GLN A 511 26.01 8.04 -27.17
CA GLN A 511 27.04 7.66 -28.14
C GLN A 511 28.30 7.08 -27.48
N ILE A 512 28.70 7.62 -26.32
CA ILE A 512 29.87 7.12 -25.57
C ILE A 512 29.57 5.78 -24.89
N ALA A 513 28.40 5.62 -24.27
CA ALA A 513 28.00 4.36 -23.61
C ALA A 513 27.84 3.19 -24.60
N LEU A 514 27.32 3.47 -25.81
CA LEU A 514 27.23 2.50 -26.91
C LEU A 514 28.59 2.15 -27.54
N ASN A 515 29.57 3.06 -27.46
CA ASN A 515 30.92 2.83 -27.99
C ASN A 515 31.86 2.15 -26.97
N SER A 516 31.57 2.22 -25.68
CA SER A 516 32.30 1.49 -24.62
C SER A 516 31.76 0.08 -24.34
N SER A 517 30.76 -0.36 -25.10
CA SER A 517 30.19 -1.72 -25.08
C SER A 517 30.44 -2.51 -26.39
N LYS A 518 31.37 -2.01 -27.22
CA LYS A 518 32.10 -2.77 -28.25
C LYS A 518 33.53 -2.97 -27.79
#